data_AF-W9E0B8-F1
#
_entry.id   AF-W9E0B8-F1
#
_cell.length_a   1.000
_cell.length_b   1.000
_cell.length_c   1.000
_cell.angle_alpha   90.00
_cell.angle_beta   90.00
_cell.angle_gamma   90.00
#
_symmetry.space_group_name_H-M   'P 1'
#
loop_
_entity.id
_entity.type
_entity.pdbx_description
1 polymer ?
#
loop_
_entity_poly.entity_id
_entity_poly.type
_entity_poly.pdbx_seq_one_letter_code
_entity_poly.pdbx_strand_id
1 'polypeptide(L)'
;MDDVLFETDEGLKSAKKAASHENDCFMASVYFRDDVLKKYEGDRNYQIGDNGTVQFGYEWGTFRGCYRVANGIIVVNLGDLGEGLPDEELEHWKLYNILPSEVDLTDHYTDFRFTINRLVRSMEMVNSQMKNKIKLYYPEASHFNTDLFNDNLFDLEHADYHLRFLKKVMNESTSAEEFEMKVVTLNCLVIDSVNTKLLSKLLNRLDENVKYPSSTLTLISVKPDGLNDKASKHYDSFIRPLRGLELLKRFLLVDNIHEQYYGQKVVDIENYNNSRDDFHKLIKTEFENLYKWDTNEEDFENQKFFEKKMNEITEKTSNLKLLNKFRNSSAAHGHSPKSIQKMNKDLGLEEENEDYSILFKKLLSQVCWDIERIPFELNTSILIKEYYDDWFNDALRELETGKNYSSTFDDMLLYLGYVPELLSEFEEQLSKIAEDKKSDEEFRHGLANLIEKISHHGGLNSQTIGDAPVYLDCLVSNYEKNPLVTLSACYNLILYSNELNDKFIEEIYPLLKKSIIAANENEDYFSQSVLALVIKKDISRINIEEIKSILVGKEIYFDELWFT
;
A
#
# COMPACT_ATOMS: atom_id res chain seq x y z
N MET A 1 17.93 -21.66 13.37
CA MET A 1 18.82 -20.65 13.97
C MET A 1 18.61 -20.71 15.47
N ASP A 2 19.67 -20.63 16.27
CA ASP A 2 19.55 -20.67 17.72
C ASP A 2 18.97 -19.33 18.21
N ASP A 3 17.75 -19.39 18.74
CA ASP A 3 17.05 -18.23 19.26
C ASP A 3 17.67 -17.76 20.59
N VAL A 4 17.98 -16.46 20.70
CA VAL A 4 18.64 -15.88 21.88
C VAL A 4 17.64 -15.15 22.76
N LEU A 5 17.49 -15.63 24.00
CA LEU A 5 16.76 -14.97 25.08
C LEU A 5 17.56 -13.75 25.58
N PHE A 6 17.18 -12.56 25.11
CA PHE A 6 17.88 -11.31 25.39
C PHE A 6 17.60 -10.79 26.82
N GLU A 7 16.52 -11.24 27.47
CA GLU A 7 16.19 -10.88 28.87
C GLU A 7 17.24 -11.31 29.90
N THR A 8 18.16 -12.20 29.56
CA THR A 8 19.19 -12.67 30.49
C THR A 8 20.42 -11.75 30.46
N ASP A 9 21.16 -11.66 31.57
CA ASP A 9 22.48 -10.99 31.57
C ASP A 9 23.46 -11.66 30.60
N GLU A 10 23.21 -12.92 30.27
CA GLU A 10 23.91 -13.66 29.22
C GLU A 10 23.52 -13.18 27.82
N GLY A 11 22.27 -12.78 27.60
CA GLY A 11 21.78 -12.18 26.35
C GLY A 11 22.45 -10.83 26.04
N LEU A 12 22.55 -9.94 27.04
CA LEU A 12 23.26 -8.66 26.90
C LEU A 12 24.76 -8.86 26.59
N LYS A 13 25.40 -9.77 27.33
CA LYS A 13 26.80 -10.16 27.07
C LYS A 13 26.95 -10.80 25.69
N SER A 14 25.94 -11.55 25.23
CA SER A 14 25.95 -12.18 23.91
C SER A 14 25.81 -11.15 22.79
N ALA A 15 25.04 -10.07 22.97
CA ALA A 15 24.99 -8.98 22.01
C ALA A 15 26.33 -8.25 21.87
N LYS A 16 26.98 -7.91 22.99
CA LYS A 16 28.30 -7.27 22.94
C LYS A 16 29.38 -8.18 22.34
N LYS A 17 29.33 -9.49 22.63
CA LYS A 17 30.21 -10.49 22.00
C LYS A 17 29.94 -10.68 20.52
N ALA A 18 28.68 -10.64 20.12
CA ALA A 18 28.30 -10.72 18.71
C ALA A 18 28.85 -9.51 17.94
N ALA A 19 28.71 -8.31 18.49
CA ALA A 19 29.24 -7.08 17.92
C ALA A 19 30.78 -7.06 17.82
N SER A 20 31.50 -7.70 18.76
CA SER A 20 32.96 -7.86 18.69
C SER A 20 33.42 -9.07 17.86
N HIS A 21 32.50 -9.78 17.21
CA HIS A 21 32.76 -11.03 16.49
C HIS A 21 33.44 -12.11 17.36
N GLU A 22 33.20 -12.09 18.67
CA GLU A 22 33.64 -13.12 19.61
C GLU A 22 32.75 -14.38 19.57
N ASN A 23 31.57 -14.30 18.94
CA ASN A 23 30.73 -15.44 18.57
C ASN A 23 30.06 -15.21 17.20
N ASP A 24 29.69 -16.30 16.50
CA ASP A 24 29.09 -16.25 15.15
C ASP A 24 27.58 -15.90 15.17
N CYS A 25 27.07 -15.36 16.28
CA CYS A 25 25.65 -15.09 16.49
C CYS A 25 25.24 -13.68 16.05
N PHE A 26 26.05 -12.97 15.25
CA PHE A 26 25.76 -11.59 14.80
C PHE A 26 24.38 -11.46 14.15
N MET A 27 24.04 -12.43 13.29
CA MET A 27 22.77 -12.46 12.55
C MET A 27 21.64 -13.18 13.31
N ALA A 28 21.83 -13.53 14.59
CA ALA A 28 20.78 -14.15 15.38
C ALA A 28 19.63 -13.17 15.60
N SER A 29 18.39 -13.60 15.37
CA SER A 29 17.21 -12.77 15.54
C SER A 29 16.79 -12.66 17.00
N VAL A 30 16.47 -11.45 17.43
CA VAL A 30 15.89 -11.17 18.75
C VAL A 30 14.56 -10.46 18.55
N TYR A 31 13.52 -10.95 19.22
CA TYR A 31 12.15 -10.49 19.06
C TYR A 31 11.76 -9.53 20.19
N PHE A 32 11.05 -8.47 19.85
CA PHE A 32 10.59 -7.44 20.77
C PHE A 32 9.14 -7.06 20.50
N ARG A 33 8.39 -6.73 21.56
CA ARG A 33 7.16 -5.94 21.42
C ARG A 33 7.50 -4.54 20.89
N ASP A 34 6.73 -4.07 19.92
CA ASP A 34 6.97 -2.76 19.29
C ASP A 34 6.73 -1.56 20.22
N ASP A 35 6.08 -1.81 21.37
CA ASP A 35 6.01 -0.89 22.51
C ASP A 35 7.36 -0.31 22.92
N VAL A 36 8.47 -1.03 22.66
CA VAL A 36 9.82 -0.54 22.90
C VAL A 36 10.06 0.83 22.26
N LEU A 37 9.38 1.12 21.14
CA LEU A 37 9.54 2.37 20.40
C LEU A 37 8.80 3.56 21.03
N LYS A 38 7.79 3.34 21.88
CA LYS A 38 7.00 4.42 22.51
C LYS A 38 7.87 5.43 23.27
N LYS A 39 9.01 4.98 23.82
CA LYS A 39 10.01 5.84 24.47
C LYS A 39 10.51 6.96 23.55
N TYR A 40 10.63 6.70 22.25
CA TYR A 40 11.28 7.59 21.29
C TYR A 40 10.30 8.49 20.52
N GLU A 41 9.01 8.12 20.46
CA GLU A 41 7.99 8.78 19.62
C GLU A 41 7.65 10.23 20.02
N GLY A 42 8.09 10.67 21.19
CA GLY A 42 7.89 12.04 21.71
C GLY A 42 9.02 13.01 21.41
N ASP A 43 10.21 12.52 21.05
CA ASP A 43 11.42 13.33 20.93
C ASP A 43 11.90 13.41 19.47
N ARG A 44 12.10 14.65 19.00
CA ARG A 44 12.50 14.97 17.63
C ARG A 44 13.94 14.60 17.31
N ASN A 45 14.76 14.32 18.33
CA ASN A 45 16.13 13.84 18.13
C ASN A 45 16.17 12.39 17.63
N TYR A 46 15.08 11.65 17.81
CA TYR A 46 14.95 10.29 17.31
C TYR A 46 14.29 10.23 15.95
N GLN A 47 14.78 9.32 15.12
CA GLN A 47 14.15 8.89 13.88
C GLN A 47 13.69 7.45 14.05
N ILE A 48 12.42 7.19 13.74
CA ILE A 48 11.84 5.85 13.79
C ILE A 48 11.45 5.47 12.37
N GLY A 49 12.01 4.38 11.86
CA GLY A 49 11.68 3.86 10.54
C GLY A 49 10.41 3.01 10.55
N ASP A 50 9.77 2.88 9.38
CA ASP A 50 8.56 2.07 9.23
C ASP A 50 8.82 0.58 9.58
N ASN A 51 10.04 0.10 9.33
CA ASN A 51 10.52 -1.23 9.69
C ASN A 51 10.81 -1.43 11.20
N GLY A 52 10.62 -0.40 12.03
CA GLY A 52 10.89 -0.46 13.48
C GLY A 52 12.30 -0.05 13.89
N THR A 53 13.14 0.43 12.95
CA THR A 53 14.44 1.00 13.28
C THR A 53 14.30 2.23 14.17
N VAL A 54 15.25 2.43 15.08
CA VAL A 54 15.39 3.68 15.86
C VAL A 54 16.80 4.22 15.69
N GLN A 55 16.92 5.53 15.50
CA GLN A 55 18.20 6.21 15.37
C GLN A 55 18.19 7.51 16.18
N PHE A 56 19.32 7.81 16.83
CA PHE A 56 19.57 9.11 17.45
C PHE A 56 20.66 9.84 16.65
N GLY A 57 20.23 10.69 15.73
CA GLY A 57 21.13 11.33 14.76
C GLY A 57 21.99 10.29 14.01
N TYR A 58 23.31 10.47 14.06
CA TYR A 58 24.30 9.50 13.55
C TYR A 58 25.11 8.85 14.68
N GLU A 59 24.69 9.01 15.94
CA GLU A 59 25.48 8.56 17.09
C GLU A 59 25.25 7.07 17.38
N TRP A 60 24.00 6.63 17.34
CA TRP A 60 23.61 5.26 17.64
C TRP A 60 22.24 4.92 17.03
N GLY A 61 21.95 3.64 16.84
CA GLY A 61 20.68 3.16 16.29
C GLY A 61 20.70 1.70 15.86
N THR A 62 19.53 1.19 15.51
CA THR A 62 19.38 -0.10 14.81
C THR A 62 19.41 0.16 13.31
N PHE A 63 20.51 -0.19 12.63
CA PHE A 63 20.79 0.33 11.28
C PHE A 63 20.54 -0.67 10.14
N ARG A 64 20.76 -1.97 10.34
CA ARG A 64 20.88 -2.95 9.24
C ARG A 64 19.86 -4.07 9.34
N GLY A 65 19.76 -4.71 10.50
CA GLY A 65 18.92 -5.88 10.74
C GLY A 65 17.77 -5.55 11.68
N CYS A 66 16.80 -4.77 11.23
CA CYS A 66 15.59 -4.49 12.01
C CYS A 66 14.35 -4.51 11.11
N TYR A 67 13.35 -5.31 11.51
CA TYR A 67 12.19 -5.65 10.70
C TYR A 67 10.94 -5.76 11.57
N ARG A 68 9.77 -5.45 11.00
CA ARG A 68 8.47 -5.83 11.59
C ARG A 68 8.02 -7.12 10.94
N VAL A 69 7.79 -8.15 11.76
CA VAL A 69 7.52 -9.51 11.26
C VAL A 69 6.10 -10.00 11.56
N ALA A 70 5.42 -9.36 12.52
CA ALA A 70 4.03 -9.65 12.89
C ALA A 70 3.40 -8.42 13.56
N ASN A 71 2.10 -8.50 13.86
CA ASN A 71 1.37 -7.41 14.50
C ASN A 71 1.99 -7.04 15.86
N GLY A 72 2.56 -5.83 15.95
CA GLY A 72 3.20 -5.35 17.18
C GLY A 72 4.54 -6.00 17.50
N ILE A 73 5.15 -6.73 16.55
CA ILE A 73 6.42 -7.45 16.76
C ILE A 73 7.53 -6.89 15.87
N ILE A 74 8.68 -6.60 16.49
CA ILE A 74 9.92 -6.19 15.84
C ILE A 74 10.97 -7.27 16.05
N VAL A 75 11.72 -7.57 15.00
CA VAL A 75 12.93 -8.40 15.05
C VAL A 75 14.13 -7.50 14.85
N VAL A 76 15.14 -7.68 15.69
CA VAL A 76 16.46 -7.04 15.52
C VAL A 76 17.55 -8.10 15.56
N ASN A 77 18.54 -7.97 14.67
CA ASN A 77 19.72 -8.81 14.71
C ASN A 77 20.55 -8.51 15.98
N LEU A 78 21.03 -9.55 16.64
CA LEU A 78 21.74 -9.46 17.90
C LEU A 78 23.00 -8.58 17.82
N GLY A 79 23.72 -8.63 16.71
CA GLY A 79 24.89 -7.78 16.44
C GLY A 79 24.54 -6.29 16.37
N ASP A 80 23.42 -5.95 15.73
CA ASP A 80 22.93 -4.57 15.60
C ASP A 80 22.54 -3.98 16.95
N LEU A 81 21.99 -4.78 17.87
CA LEU A 81 21.78 -4.34 19.26
C LEU A 81 23.11 -4.04 19.94
N GLY A 82 24.08 -4.95 19.84
CA GLY A 82 25.37 -4.83 20.51
C GLY A 82 26.24 -3.66 20.03
N GLU A 83 26.34 -3.47 18.73
CA GLU A 83 27.11 -2.40 18.07
C GLU A 83 26.35 -1.07 18.12
N GLY A 84 25.04 -1.13 17.88
CA GLY A 84 24.22 0.03 17.56
C GLY A 84 23.58 0.72 18.76
N LEU A 85 23.38 0.06 19.90
CA LEU A 85 22.71 0.66 21.07
C LEU A 85 23.67 0.87 22.26
N PRO A 86 23.59 2.02 22.96
CA PRO A 86 24.28 2.22 24.23
C PRO A 86 23.62 1.38 25.35
N ASP A 87 24.36 1.13 26.43
CA ASP A 87 23.95 0.20 27.50
C ASP A 87 22.60 0.58 28.14
N GLU A 88 22.33 1.87 28.33
CA GLU A 88 21.05 2.36 28.86
C GLU A 88 19.86 2.03 27.95
N GLU A 89 20.08 2.02 26.64
CA GLU A 89 19.05 1.66 25.66
C GLU A 89 18.89 0.14 25.57
N LEU A 90 19.98 -0.62 25.68
CA LEU A 90 19.89 -2.08 25.75
C LEU A 90 19.06 -2.56 26.95
N GLU A 91 19.24 -1.95 28.11
CA GLU A 91 18.41 -2.26 29.30
C GLU A 91 16.93 -1.91 29.09
N HIS A 92 16.63 -0.83 28.35
CA HIS A 92 15.24 -0.51 27.97
C HIS A 92 14.67 -1.58 27.03
N TRP A 93 15.38 -1.92 25.95
CA TRP A 93 14.95 -2.93 24.97
C TRP A 93 14.74 -4.30 25.61
N LYS A 94 15.57 -4.66 26.60
CA LYS A 94 15.44 -5.90 27.38
C LYS A 94 14.06 -6.08 28.01
N LEU A 95 13.39 -5.01 28.45
CA LEU A 95 12.04 -5.06 29.06
C LEU A 95 10.92 -5.45 28.08
N TYR A 96 11.22 -5.41 26.78
CA TYR A 96 10.26 -5.70 25.71
C TYR A 96 10.62 -6.95 24.91
N ASN A 97 11.69 -7.66 25.29
CA ASN A 97 12.04 -8.91 24.64
C ASN A 97 10.91 -9.94 24.83
N ILE A 98 10.68 -10.75 23.80
CA ILE A 98 9.71 -11.83 23.83
C ILE A 98 10.34 -13.08 23.25
N LEU A 99 9.79 -14.22 23.64
CA LEU A 99 10.22 -15.49 23.09
C LEU A 99 9.71 -15.64 21.65
N PRO A 100 10.53 -16.16 20.71
CA PRO A 100 10.06 -16.46 19.36
C PRO A 100 8.87 -17.42 19.35
N SER A 101 8.81 -18.34 20.32
CA SER A 101 7.68 -19.27 20.48
C SER A 101 6.35 -18.60 20.85
N GLU A 102 6.39 -17.35 21.30
CA GLU A 102 5.20 -16.53 21.60
C GLU A 102 4.75 -15.71 20.39
N VAL A 103 5.53 -15.72 19.30
CA VAL A 103 5.23 -14.96 18.08
C VAL A 103 4.47 -15.85 17.11
N ASP A 104 3.24 -15.45 16.79
CA ASP A 104 2.50 -16.03 15.68
C ASP A 104 2.97 -15.41 14.35
N LEU A 105 3.93 -16.08 13.71
CA LEU A 105 4.42 -15.69 12.37
C LEU A 105 3.46 -16.10 11.24
N THR A 106 2.37 -16.82 11.56
CA THR A 106 1.35 -17.20 10.56
C THR A 106 0.27 -16.14 10.40
N ASP A 107 0.26 -15.13 11.27
CA ASP A 107 -0.59 -13.94 11.10
C ASP A 107 -0.14 -13.17 9.85
N HIS A 108 -0.99 -13.16 8.83
CA HIS A 108 -0.84 -12.33 7.63
C HIS A 108 -1.10 -10.85 7.97
N TYR A 109 -0.24 -10.30 8.81
CA TYR A 109 -0.30 -8.92 9.27
C TYR A 109 0.16 -7.98 8.16
N THR A 110 -0.72 -7.05 7.77
CA THR A 110 -0.32 -5.88 7.00
C THR A 110 -0.05 -4.74 7.96
N ASP A 111 1.20 -4.25 7.99
CA ASP A 111 1.53 -3.10 8.84
C ASP A 111 0.75 -1.87 8.41
N PHE A 112 0.02 -1.25 9.34
CA PHE A 112 -0.82 -0.10 9.03
C PHE A 112 -0.01 1.11 8.52
N ARG A 113 1.30 1.17 8.80
CA ARG A 113 2.21 2.19 8.24
C ARG A 113 2.35 2.04 6.73
N PHE A 114 2.29 0.82 6.22
CA PHE A 114 2.19 0.57 4.79
C PHE A 114 0.90 1.17 4.21
N THR A 115 -0.24 0.99 4.90
CA THR A 115 -1.51 1.63 4.52
C THR A 115 -1.41 3.17 4.54
N ILE A 116 -0.71 3.76 5.51
CA ILE A 116 -0.46 5.21 5.54
C ILE A 116 0.38 5.66 4.33
N ASN A 117 1.45 4.94 4.00
CA ASN A 117 2.29 5.27 2.84
C ASN A 117 1.47 5.18 1.55
N ARG A 118 0.65 4.14 1.42
CA ARG A 118 -0.24 3.94 0.27
C ARG A 118 -1.26 5.07 0.14
N LEU A 119 -1.86 5.51 1.25
CA LEU A 119 -2.78 6.65 1.29
C LEU A 119 -2.13 7.92 0.73
N VAL A 120 -0.95 8.30 1.21
CA VAL A 120 -0.24 9.52 0.75
C VAL A 120 0.05 9.44 -0.73
N ARG A 121 0.54 8.28 -1.18
CA ARG A 121 0.85 8.03 -2.58
C ARG A 121 -0.39 8.13 -3.47
N SER A 122 -1.53 7.63 -3.02
CA SER A 122 -2.81 7.81 -3.73
C SER A 122 -3.21 9.29 -3.81
N MET A 123 -2.99 10.08 -2.76
CA MET A 123 -3.24 11.52 -2.79
C MET A 123 -2.32 12.26 -3.78
N GLU A 124 -1.04 11.87 -3.86
CA GLU A 124 -0.10 12.38 -4.86
C GLU A 124 -0.53 12.01 -6.28
N MET A 125 -1.03 10.78 -6.48
CA MET A 125 -1.59 10.34 -7.75
C MET A 125 -2.80 11.18 -8.16
N VAL A 126 -3.72 11.46 -7.23
CA VAL A 126 -4.83 12.38 -7.48
C VAL A 126 -4.33 13.77 -7.88
N ASN A 127 -3.31 14.30 -7.20
CA ASN A 127 -2.71 15.59 -7.54
C ASN A 127 -2.14 15.62 -8.97
N SER A 128 -1.45 14.55 -9.37
CA SER A 128 -0.89 14.42 -10.72
C SER A 128 -2.00 14.39 -11.77
N GLN A 129 -3.00 13.53 -11.59
CA GLN A 129 -4.13 13.42 -12.51
C GLN A 129 -4.93 14.72 -12.61
N MET A 130 -5.11 15.42 -11.49
CA MET A 130 -5.75 16.72 -11.45
C MET A 130 -5.05 17.73 -12.38
N LYS A 131 -3.71 17.80 -12.32
CA LYS A 131 -2.92 18.69 -13.19
C LYS A 131 -3.07 18.32 -14.66
N ASN A 132 -3.09 17.02 -14.97
CA ASN A 132 -3.32 16.53 -16.32
C ASN A 132 -4.71 16.92 -16.84
N LYS A 133 -5.76 16.80 -16.01
CA LYS A 133 -7.11 17.28 -16.33
C LYS A 133 -7.14 18.79 -16.54
N ILE A 134 -6.48 19.56 -15.70
CA ILE A 134 -6.38 21.01 -15.88
C ILE A 134 -5.70 21.37 -17.20
N LYS A 135 -4.62 20.67 -17.57
CA LYS A 135 -3.94 20.84 -18.86
C LYS A 135 -4.86 20.54 -20.04
N LEU A 136 -5.68 19.49 -19.92
CA LEU A 136 -6.63 19.09 -20.96
C LEU A 136 -7.80 20.07 -21.11
N TYR A 137 -8.46 20.42 -20.00
CA TYR A 137 -9.64 21.29 -19.99
C TYR A 137 -9.30 22.78 -20.21
N TYR A 138 -8.12 23.20 -19.76
CA TYR A 138 -7.66 24.60 -19.77
C TYR A 138 -6.22 24.69 -20.31
N PRO A 139 -5.96 24.35 -21.59
CA PRO A 139 -4.62 24.38 -22.16
C PRO A 139 -3.97 25.77 -22.05
N GLU A 140 -4.75 26.86 -22.08
CA GLU A 140 -4.27 28.21 -21.82
C GLU A 140 -3.75 28.42 -20.39
N ALA A 141 -4.26 27.67 -19.40
CA ALA A 141 -3.77 27.71 -18.02
C ALA A 141 -2.38 27.06 -17.87
N SER A 142 -2.05 26.10 -18.76
CA SER A 142 -0.79 25.35 -18.73
C SER A 142 0.42 26.12 -19.30
N HIS A 143 0.20 27.07 -20.22
CA HIS A 143 1.28 27.81 -20.89
C HIS A 143 1.76 29.06 -20.13
N PHE A 144 0.99 29.56 -19.16
CA PHE A 144 1.22 30.87 -18.55
C PHE A 144 1.66 30.84 -17.08
N ASN A 145 2.11 29.69 -16.57
CA ASN A 145 2.47 29.55 -15.15
C ASN A 145 1.35 30.09 -14.24
N THR A 146 0.10 29.79 -14.60
CA THR A 146 -1.06 30.33 -13.90
C THR A 146 -1.21 29.66 -12.54
N ASP A 147 -1.73 30.38 -11.55
CA ASP A 147 -2.03 29.86 -10.21
C ASP A 147 -2.90 28.59 -10.21
N LEU A 148 -3.49 28.18 -11.34
CA LEU A 148 -4.34 27.00 -11.45
C LEU A 148 -3.53 25.70 -11.64
N PHE A 149 -2.43 25.76 -12.40
CA PHE A 149 -1.64 24.57 -12.77
C PHE A 149 -0.65 24.15 -11.67
N ASN A 150 -0.22 25.11 -10.85
CA ASN A 150 0.71 24.88 -9.75
C ASN A 150 0.03 24.39 -8.47
N ASP A 151 -1.27 24.62 -8.33
CA ASP A 151 -2.06 24.22 -7.16
C ASP A 151 -2.30 22.69 -7.18
N ASN A 152 -2.04 22.01 -6.06
CA ASN A 152 -2.42 20.60 -5.85
C ASN A 152 -3.86 20.50 -5.31
N LEU A 153 -4.55 19.39 -5.57
CA LEU A 153 -5.85 19.09 -4.96
C LEU A 153 -5.73 18.80 -3.47
N PHE A 154 -4.73 18.03 -3.07
CA PHE A 154 -4.33 17.81 -1.69
C PHE A 154 -3.05 18.57 -1.39
N ASP A 155 -3.11 19.46 -0.41
CA ASP A 155 -1.95 20.16 0.15
C ASP A 155 -1.18 19.25 1.10
N LEU A 156 -0.02 18.79 0.65
CA LEU A 156 0.85 17.85 1.36
C LEU A 156 2.13 18.51 1.89
N GLU A 157 2.27 19.85 1.82
CA GLU A 157 3.50 20.56 2.20
C GLU A 157 3.96 20.24 3.64
N HIS A 158 3.00 19.96 4.54
CA HIS A 158 3.26 19.66 5.95
C HIS A 158 2.89 18.22 6.34
N ALA A 159 2.73 17.32 5.36
CA ALA A 159 2.29 15.95 5.60
C ALA A 159 3.24 15.20 6.56
N ASP A 160 4.55 15.40 6.47
CA ASP A 160 5.56 14.73 7.30
C ASP A 160 5.29 14.80 8.81
N TYR A 161 4.73 15.92 9.30
CA TYR A 161 4.39 16.05 10.71
C TYR A 161 3.21 15.15 11.08
N HIS A 162 2.18 15.13 10.24
CA HIS A 162 1.03 14.25 10.41
C HIS A 162 1.42 12.78 10.27
N LEU A 163 2.26 12.44 9.30
CA LEU A 163 2.71 11.06 9.05
C LEU A 163 3.51 10.50 10.22
N ARG A 164 4.45 11.28 10.77
CA ARG A 164 5.18 10.88 11.97
C ARG A 164 4.27 10.53 13.14
N PHE A 165 3.20 11.30 13.33
CA PHE A 165 2.22 11.02 14.40
C PHE A 165 1.32 9.82 14.08
N LEU A 166 0.83 9.73 12.84
CA LEU A 166 -0.04 8.64 12.41
C LEU A 166 0.66 7.28 12.50
N LYS A 167 1.97 7.23 12.20
CA LYS A 167 2.81 6.02 12.22
C LYS A 167 3.27 5.58 13.62
N LYS A 168 2.95 6.33 14.68
CA LYS A 168 3.22 5.91 16.06
C LYS A 168 2.56 4.58 16.40
N VAL A 169 3.21 3.78 17.23
CA VAL A 169 2.78 2.47 17.74
C VAL A 169 1.35 2.52 18.25
N MET A 170 0.61 1.47 17.95
CA MET A 170 -0.72 1.21 18.51
C MET A 170 -0.87 -0.27 18.80
N ASN A 171 -1.42 -0.56 19.97
CA ASN A 171 -1.78 -1.90 20.43
C ASN A 171 -3.00 -1.84 21.36
N GLU A 172 -3.32 -2.95 22.01
CA GLU A 172 -4.44 -3.07 22.95
C GLU A 172 -4.40 -2.07 24.11
N SER A 173 -3.21 -1.54 24.44
CA SER A 173 -3.03 -0.51 25.48
C SER A 173 -3.24 0.93 24.99
N THR A 174 -3.52 1.13 23.70
CA THR A 174 -3.75 2.46 23.11
C THR A 174 -4.90 3.14 23.84
N SER A 175 -4.67 4.35 24.34
CA SER A 175 -5.70 5.11 25.05
C SER A 175 -6.73 5.70 24.08
N ALA A 176 -7.92 6.00 24.61
CA ALA A 176 -8.95 6.72 23.85
C ALA A 176 -8.44 8.09 23.36
N GLU A 177 -7.59 8.77 24.14
CA GLU A 177 -7.00 10.07 23.76
C GLU A 177 -6.03 9.94 22.59
N GLU A 178 -5.15 8.93 22.59
CA GLU A 178 -4.24 8.65 21.48
C GLU A 178 -5.00 8.30 20.19
N PHE A 179 -6.05 7.49 20.32
CA PHE A 179 -6.96 7.18 19.23
C PHE A 179 -7.63 8.43 18.66
N GLU A 180 -8.23 9.26 19.52
CA GLU A 180 -8.87 10.52 19.11
C GLU A 180 -7.90 11.43 18.36
N MET A 181 -6.68 11.58 18.88
CA MET A 181 -5.64 12.37 18.24
C MET A 181 -5.23 11.81 16.87
N LYS A 182 -5.20 10.49 16.70
CA LYS A 182 -4.93 9.86 15.40
C LYS A 182 -6.07 10.07 14.41
N VAL A 183 -7.33 9.97 14.84
CA VAL A 183 -8.50 10.29 14.00
C VAL A 183 -8.48 11.75 13.55
N VAL A 184 -8.19 12.68 14.46
CA VAL A 184 -8.03 14.11 14.12
C VAL A 184 -6.91 14.31 13.12
N THR A 185 -5.74 13.70 13.36
CA THR A 185 -4.58 13.84 12.48
C THR A 185 -4.84 13.27 11.09
N LEU A 186 -5.51 12.12 10.99
CA LEU A 186 -5.88 11.50 9.71
C LEU A 186 -6.86 12.39 8.95
N ASN A 187 -7.84 12.98 9.65
CA ASN A 187 -8.76 13.93 9.04
C ASN A 187 -8.06 15.20 8.54
N CYS A 188 -7.09 15.73 9.29
CA CYS A 188 -6.30 16.87 8.84
C CYS A 188 -5.49 16.52 7.58
N LEU A 189 -4.86 15.35 7.57
CA LEU A 189 -4.09 14.88 6.42
C LEU A 189 -4.96 14.71 5.17
N VAL A 190 -6.17 14.16 5.31
CA VAL A 190 -7.00 13.77 4.15
C VAL A 190 -8.01 14.84 3.74
N ILE A 191 -8.72 15.42 4.70
CA ILE A 191 -9.88 16.27 4.41
C ILE A 191 -9.50 17.76 4.49
N ASP A 192 -8.77 18.17 5.52
CA ASP A 192 -8.36 19.58 5.65
C ASP A 192 -7.32 19.97 4.59
N SER A 193 -6.59 19.00 4.04
CA SER A 193 -5.65 19.19 2.93
C SER A 193 -6.33 19.45 1.59
N VAL A 194 -7.64 19.21 1.45
CA VAL A 194 -8.36 19.48 0.20
C VAL A 194 -8.31 20.99 -0.13
N ASN A 195 -7.74 21.31 -1.28
CA ASN A 195 -7.59 22.66 -1.79
C ASN A 195 -8.91 23.22 -2.32
N THR A 196 -9.72 23.69 -1.38
CA THR A 196 -11.02 24.32 -1.68
C THR A 196 -10.91 25.52 -2.60
N LYS A 197 -9.77 26.23 -2.64
CA LYS A 197 -9.55 27.37 -3.54
C LYS A 197 -9.40 26.90 -4.98
N LEU A 198 -8.55 25.90 -5.23
CA LEU A 198 -8.39 25.29 -6.54
C LEU A 198 -9.73 24.78 -7.08
N LEU A 199 -10.44 23.96 -6.29
CA LEU A 199 -11.75 23.44 -6.67
C LEU A 199 -12.75 24.56 -6.99
N SER A 200 -12.79 25.62 -6.17
CA SER A 200 -13.67 26.77 -6.43
C SER A 200 -13.28 27.50 -7.73
N LYS A 201 -11.97 27.70 -8.00
CA LYS A 201 -11.50 28.34 -9.23
C LYS A 201 -11.90 27.51 -10.46
N LEU A 202 -11.77 26.18 -10.40
CA LEU A 202 -12.11 25.29 -11.50
C LEU A 202 -13.61 25.24 -11.77
N LEU A 203 -14.41 25.07 -10.72
CA LEU A 203 -15.87 25.10 -10.85
C LEU A 203 -16.35 26.45 -11.41
N ASN A 204 -15.78 27.57 -10.97
CA ASN A 204 -16.13 28.90 -11.51
C ASN A 204 -15.66 29.13 -12.96
N ARG A 205 -14.70 28.35 -13.48
CA ARG A 205 -14.27 28.44 -14.88
C ARG A 205 -15.13 27.61 -15.82
N LEU A 206 -15.73 26.55 -15.31
CA LEU A 206 -16.76 25.79 -16.03
C LEU A 206 -18.03 26.62 -16.24
N ASP A 207 -18.22 27.71 -15.47
CA ASP A 207 -19.33 28.63 -15.67
C ASP A 207 -19.06 30.07 -15.16
N GLU A 208 -18.86 31.02 -16.08
CA GLU A 208 -18.68 32.45 -15.74
C GLU A 208 -19.98 33.15 -15.24
N ASN A 209 -21.16 32.55 -15.48
CA ASN A 209 -22.47 33.13 -15.15
C ASN A 209 -23.24 32.38 -14.06
N VAL A 210 -22.98 31.09 -13.85
CA VAL A 210 -23.24 30.43 -12.58
C VAL A 210 -22.12 30.86 -11.65
N LYS A 211 -22.30 32.06 -11.08
CA LYS A 211 -21.97 32.22 -9.68
C LYS A 211 -22.72 31.09 -8.98
N TYR A 212 -22.05 29.95 -8.76
CA TYR A 212 -22.58 28.90 -7.90
C TYR A 212 -23.09 29.63 -6.70
N PRO A 213 -24.42 29.60 -6.46
CA PRO A 213 -24.97 30.41 -5.42
C PRO A 213 -24.14 30.08 -4.20
N SER A 214 -23.54 31.11 -3.64
CA SER A 214 -22.97 31.00 -2.32
C SER A 214 -24.05 30.45 -1.38
N SER A 215 -25.35 30.43 -1.75
CA SER A 215 -26.51 29.84 -1.07
C SER A 215 -26.44 28.35 -0.71
N THR A 216 -25.85 27.42 -1.50
CA THR A 216 -25.62 26.04 -1.00
C THR A 216 -24.39 25.97 -0.11
N LEU A 217 -23.41 26.85 -0.36
CA LEU A 217 -22.37 27.18 0.61
C LEU A 217 -22.96 27.93 1.83
N THR A 218 -24.15 28.55 1.76
CA THR A 218 -24.67 29.47 2.81
C THR A 218 -25.22 28.70 4.00
N LEU A 219 -25.61 27.43 3.82
CA LEU A 219 -25.86 26.54 4.96
C LEU A 219 -24.58 26.21 5.73
N ILE A 220 -23.40 26.36 5.11
CA ILE A 220 -22.10 25.99 5.65
C ILE A 220 -21.17 27.21 5.85
N SER A 221 -21.46 28.39 5.30
CA SER A 221 -20.58 29.58 5.31
C SER A 221 -21.15 30.81 6.01
N VAL A 222 -22.37 30.73 6.56
CA VAL A 222 -22.86 31.77 7.48
C VAL A 222 -22.17 31.56 8.81
N LYS A 223 -21.01 32.22 8.99
CA LYS A 223 -20.45 32.46 10.31
C LYS A 223 -21.45 33.38 11.01
N PRO A 224 -22.23 32.94 12.02
CA PRO A 224 -23.20 33.82 12.66
C PRO A 224 -22.50 35.08 13.17
N ASP A 225 -23.02 36.24 12.81
CA ASP A 225 -22.53 37.52 13.30
C ASP A 225 -22.54 37.52 14.83
N GLY A 226 -21.41 37.91 15.45
CA GLY A 226 -21.27 37.93 16.90
C GLY A 226 -20.70 36.66 17.54
N LEU A 227 -20.17 35.70 16.78
CA LEU A 227 -19.35 34.62 17.35
C LEU A 227 -18.09 35.21 18.01
N ASN A 228 -17.84 34.84 19.26
CA ASN A 228 -16.57 35.11 19.92
C ASN A 228 -15.42 34.32 19.26
N ASP A 229 -14.17 34.74 19.48
CA ASP A 229 -12.99 34.14 18.84
C ASP A 229 -12.89 32.62 19.02
N LYS A 230 -13.35 32.09 20.16
CA LYS A 230 -13.34 30.65 20.46
C LYS A 230 -14.37 29.90 19.61
N ALA A 231 -15.59 30.43 19.51
CA ALA A 231 -16.67 29.86 18.72
C ALA A 231 -16.43 30.05 17.21
N SER A 232 -15.76 31.13 16.82
CA SER A 232 -15.23 31.34 15.47
C SER A 232 -14.21 30.25 15.09
N LYS A 233 -13.20 30.01 15.94
CA LYS A 233 -12.20 28.95 15.68
C LYS A 233 -12.85 27.58 15.57
N HIS A 234 -13.85 27.31 16.41
CA HIS A 234 -14.59 26.05 16.38
C HIS A 234 -15.42 25.90 15.10
N TYR A 235 -16.13 26.96 14.69
CA TYR A 235 -16.84 27.03 13.42
C TYR A 235 -15.91 26.76 12.24
N ASP A 236 -14.78 27.47 12.15
CA ASP A 236 -13.81 27.30 11.06
C ASP A 236 -13.21 25.89 11.01
N SER A 237 -12.96 25.26 12.18
CA SER A 237 -12.46 23.89 12.27
C SER A 237 -13.47 22.81 11.85
N PHE A 238 -14.77 23.07 11.99
CA PHE A 238 -15.84 22.13 11.68
C PHE A 238 -16.32 22.22 10.23
N ILE A 239 -16.44 23.46 9.74
CA ILE A 239 -17.07 23.80 8.46
C ILE A 239 -16.15 23.60 7.26
N ARG A 240 -14.87 23.95 7.41
CA ARG A 240 -13.87 23.87 6.35
C ARG A 240 -13.71 22.43 5.80
N PRO A 241 -13.60 21.37 6.62
CA PRO A 241 -13.51 20.01 6.10
C PRO A 241 -14.77 19.55 5.35
N LEU A 242 -15.98 19.90 5.83
CA LEU A 242 -17.23 19.60 5.13
C LEU A 242 -17.31 20.28 3.76
N ARG A 243 -16.83 21.53 3.68
CA ARG A 243 -16.72 22.26 2.41
C ARG A 243 -15.72 21.61 1.45
N GLY A 244 -14.59 21.10 1.95
CA GLY A 244 -13.63 20.32 1.16
C GLY A 244 -14.26 19.10 0.51
N LEU A 245 -14.92 18.26 1.31
CA LEU A 245 -15.60 17.06 0.82
C LEU A 245 -16.70 17.37 -0.19
N GLU A 246 -17.51 18.40 0.08
CA GLU A 246 -18.60 18.78 -0.81
C GLU A 246 -18.09 19.31 -2.17
N LEU A 247 -17.04 20.13 -2.16
CA LEU A 247 -16.42 20.61 -3.39
C LEU A 247 -15.77 19.48 -4.18
N LEU A 248 -15.11 18.54 -3.50
CA LEU A 248 -14.50 17.36 -4.13
C LEU A 248 -15.57 16.51 -4.82
N LYS A 249 -16.67 16.19 -4.13
CA LYS A 249 -17.80 15.43 -4.69
C LYS A 249 -18.38 16.08 -5.94
N ARG A 250 -18.60 17.40 -5.89
CA ARG A 250 -19.12 18.17 -7.02
C ARG A 250 -18.17 18.14 -8.21
N PHE A 251 -16.88 18.32 -7.95
CA PHE A 251 -15.87 18.23 -9.00
C PHE A 251 -15.88 16.85 -9.66
N LEU A 252 -15.87 15.77 -8.88
CA LEU A 252 -15.93 14.40 -9.41
C LEU A 252 -17.19 14.12 -10.23
N LEU A 253 -18.33 14.70 -9.83
CA LEU A 253 -19.57 14.57 -10.59
C LEU A 253 -19.46 15.26 -11.95
N VAL A 254 -18.94 16.50 -11.96
CA VAL A 254 -18.78 17.27 -13.21
C VAL A 254 -17.79 16.59 -14.14
N ASP A 255 -16.69 16.08 -13.61
CA ASP A 255 -15.66 15.37 -14.39
C ASP A 255 -16.23 14.09 -15.03
N ASN A 256 -16.93 13.26 -14.26
CA ASN A 256 -17.61 12.06 -14.76
C ASN A 256 -18.62 12.36 -15.90
N ILE A 257 -19.39 13.44 -15.75
CA ILE A 257 -20.33 13.87 -16.79
C ILE A 257 -19.55 14.33 -18.01
N HIS A 258 -18.51 15.16 -17.85
CA HIS A 258 -17.67 15.58 -18.98
C HIS A 258 -17.14 14.37 -19.76
N GLU A 259 -16.61 13.35 -19.08
CA GLU A 259 -16.07 12.17 -19.75
C GLU A 259 -17.13 11.37 -20.50
N GLN A 260 -18.29 11.14 -19.91
CA GLN A 260 -19.33 10.34 -20.56
C GLN A 260 -19.85 11.00 -21.85
N TYR A 261 -19.91 12.32 -21.89
CA TYR A 261 -20.38 13.06 -23.07
C TYR A 261 -19.27 13.26 -24.13
N TYR A 262 -18.00 13.39 -23.74
CA TYR A 262 -16.91 13.75 -24.66
C TYR A 262 -15.82 12.70 -24.86
N GLY A 263 -15.57 11.85 -23.88
CA GLY A 263 -14.58 10.77 -23.94
C GLY A 263 -14.85 9.75 -25.06
N GLN A 264 -16.08 9.69 -25.58
CA GLN A 264 -16.44 8.83 -26.72
C GLN A 264 -16.33 9.51 -28.11
N LYS A 265 -16.12 10.83 -28.20
CA LYS A 265 -16.29 11.59 -29.48
C LYS A 265 -15.10 12.43 -29.95
N VAL A 266 -14.05 12.58 -29.15
CA VAL A 266 -12.97 13.53 -29.48
C VAL A 266 -11.82 12.81 -30.20
N VAL A 267 -11.73 13.00 -31.52
CA VAL A 267 -10.64 12.50 -32.38
C VAL A 267 -9.61 13.61 -32.68
N ASP A 268 -9.93 14.89 -32.43
CA ASP A 268 -9.03 16.05 -32.65
C ASP A 268 -9.39 17.27 -31.77
N ILE A 269 -8.41 18.10 -31.44
CA ILE A 269 -8.41 19.30 -30.57
C ILE A 269 -9.40 20.38 -31.05
N GLU A 270 -9.60 20.53 -32.36
CA GLU A 270 -10.51 21.54 -32.91
C GLU A 270 -11.99 21.17 -32.69
N ASN A 271 -12.30 19.87 -32.74
CA ASN A 271 -13.61 19.35 -32.35
C ASN A 271 -13.84 19.44 -30.84
N TYR A 272 -12.78 19.35 -30.02
CA TYR A 272 -12.85 19.48 -28.57
C TYR A 272 -13.27 20.88 -28.12
N ASN A 273 -12.75 21.95 -28.74
CA ASN A 273 -13.08 23.32 -28.34
C ASN A 273 -14.54 23.69 -28.65
N ASN A 274 -15.06 23.32 -29.83
CA ASN A 274 -16.47 23.52 -30.17
C ASN A 274 -17.40 22.68 -29.27
N SER A 275 -16.97 21.44 -29.01
CA SER A 275 -17.60 20.50 -28.08
C SER A 275 -17.64 21.01 -26.64
N ARG A 276 -16.58 21.68 -26.17
CA ARG A 276 -16.49 22.29 -24.84
C ARG A 276 -17.48 23.45 -24.67
N ASP A 277 -17.62 24.30 -25.68
CA ASP A 277 -18.58 25.41 -25.62
C ASP A 277 -20.03 24.89 -25.63
N ASP A 278 -20.31 23.81 -26.36
CA ASP A 278 -21.58 23.08 -26.30
C ASP A 278 -21.77 22.34 -24.95
N PHE A 279 -20.70 21.83 -24.33
CA PHE A 279 -20.73 21.20 -23.01
C PHE A 279 -21.08 22.21 -21.93
N HIS A 280 -20.43 23.37 -21.94
CA HIS A 280 -20.73 24.46 -21.02
C HIS A 280 -22.19 24.89 -21.17
N LYS A 281 -22.73 24.88 -22.39
CA LYS A 281 -24.15 25.15 -22.64
C LYS A 281 -25.07 24.04 -22.15
N LEU A 282 -24.69 22.76 -22.27
CA LEU A 282 -25.43 21.61 -21.77
C LEU A 282 -25.40 21.54 -20.24
N ILE A 283 -24.22 21.59 -19.61
CA ILE A 283 -24.04 21.70 -18.15
C ILE A 283 -24.87 22.86 -17.63
N LYS A 284 -24.82 24.02 -18.28
CA LYS A 284 -25.65 25.17 -17.90
C LYS A 284 -27.13 24.85 -17.98
N THR A 285 -27.61 24.22 -19.06
CA THR A 285 -29.03 23.88 -19.21
C THR A 285 -29.46 22.85 -18.17
N GLU A 286 -28.69 21.78 -17.98
CA GLU A 286 -28.98 20.69 -17.03
C GLU A 286 -28.83 21.10 -15.56
N PHE A 287 -27.80 21.88 -15.20
CA PHE A 287 -27.67 22.43 -13.86
C PHE A 287 -28.73 23.51 -13.59
N GLU A 288 -29.04 24.38 -14.56
CA GLU A 288 -30.14 25.34 -14.39
C GLU A 288 -31.49 24.62 -14.24
N ASN A 289 -31.72 23.50 -14.93
CA ASN A 289 -32.93 22.68 -14.80
C ASN A 289 -32.96 21.88 -13.48
N LEU A 290 -31.83 21.39 -12.97
CA LEU A 290 -31.70 20.80 -11.63
C LEU A 290 -32.15 21.76 -10.51
N TYR A 291 -32.01 23.06 -10.72
CA TYR A 291 -32.37 24.10 -9.73
C TYR A 291 -33.61 24.94 -10.13
N LYS A 292 -34.17 24.78 -11.34
CA LYS A 292 -35.45 25.37 -11.76
C LYS A 292 -36.43 24.25 -12.05
N TRP A 293 -37.37 24.10 -11.13
CA TRP A 293 -38.41 23.08 -11.20
C TRP A 293 -39.38 23.41 -12.33
N ASP A 294 -39.31 22.70 -13.46
CA ASP A 294 -40.44 22.58 -14.37
C ASP A 294 -40.48 21.19 -15.04
N THR A 295 -41.71 20.71 -15.27
CA THR A 295 -42.07 19.29 -15.32
C THR A 295 -42.07 18.70 -16.74
N ASN A 296 -40.90 18.47 -17.35
CA ASN A 296 -40.81 17.78 -18.65
C ASN A 296 -40.13 16.39 -18.50
N GLU A 297 -40.46 15.45 -19.39
CA GLU A 297 -40.03 14.03 -19.30
C GLU A 297 -38.51 13.82 -19.53
N GLU A 298 -37.88 14.68 -20.32
CA GLU A 298 -36.42 14.68 -20.57
C GLU A 298 -35.64 15.19 -19.34
N ASP A 299 -36.15 16.23 -18.67
CA ASP A 299 -35.60 16.74 -17.41
C ASP A 299 -35.64 15.69 -16.28
N PHE A 300 -36.64 14.80 -16.30
CA PHE A 300 -36.80 13.72 -15.32
C PHE A 300 -35.79 12.57 -15.50
N GLU A 301 -35.48 12.18 -16.75
CA GLU A 301 -34.48 11.13 -17.01
C GLU A 301 -33.05 11.63 -16.76
N ASN A 302 -32.77 12.89 -17.08
CA ASN A 302 -31.51 13.53 -16.69
C ASN A 302 -31.39 13.62 -15.16
N GLN A 303 -32.45 14.03 -14.46
CA GLN A 303 -32.49 14.04 -12.99
C GLN A 303 -32.14 12.67 -12.39
N LYS A 304 -32.78 11.58 -12.84
CA LYS A 304 -32.46 10.22 -12.36
C LYS A 304 -31.00 9.85 -12.61
N PHE A 305 -30.46 10.25 -13.76
CA PHE A 305 -29.06 10.00 -14.10
C PHE A 305 -28.11 10.75 -13.16
N PHE A 306 -28.35 12.05 -12.89
CA PHE A 306 -27.58 12.85 -11.94
C PHE A 306 -27.70 12.34 -10.50
N GLU A 307 -28.91 12.02 -10.05
CA GLU A 307 -29.16 11.44 -8.72
C GLU A 307 -28.42 10.11 -8.56
N LYS A 308 -28.47 9.24 -9.59
CA LYS A 308 -27.71 7.99 -9.61
C LYS A 308 -26.21 8.24 -9.47
N LYS A 309 -25.64 9.17 -10.25
CA LYS A 309 -24.20 9.49 -10.20
C LYS A 309 -23.78 10.14 -8.89
N MET A 310 -24.60 11.03 -8.33
CA MET A 310 -24.36 11.63 -7.02
C MET A 310 -24.43 10.59 -5.90
N ASN A 311 -25.32 9.60 -6.00
CA ASN A 311 -25.40 8.48 -5.08
C ASN A 311 -24.14 7.58 -5.19
N GLU A 312 -23.69 7.25 -6.40
CA GLU A 312 -22.44 6.50 -6.64
C GLU A 312 -21.23 7.21 -5.99
N ILE A 313 -21.06 8.51 -6.24
CA ILE A 313 -19.98 9.31 -5.63
C ILE A 313 -20.13 9.39 -4.11
N THR A 314 -21.36 9.49 -3.61
CA THR A 314 -21.62 9.53 -2.17
C THR A 314 -21.27 8.23 -1.47
N GLU A 315 -21.55 7.10 -2.09
CA GLU A 315 -21.16 5.78 -1.61
C GLU A 315 -19.63 5.63 -1.62
N LYS A 316 -18.96 6.02 -2.71
CA LYS A 316 -17.50 5.97 -2.86
C LYS A 316 -16.70 6.89 -1.94
N THR A 317 -17.35 7.86 -1.31
CA THR A 317 -16.72 8.82 -0.36
C THR A 317 -17.38 8.76 1.02
N SER A 318 -18.04 7.65 1.33
CA SER A 318 -18.79 7.46 2.56
C SER A 318 -17.88 7.34 3.78
N ASN A 319 -16.69 6.74 3.63
CA ASN A 319 -15.72 6.58 4.70
C ASN A 319 -15.02 7.90 5.03
N LEU A 320 -14.84 8.79 4.06
CA LEU A 320 -14.40 10.17 4.32
C LEU A 320 -15.41 10.95 5.17
N LYS A 321 -16.72 10.78 4.89
CA LYS A 321 -17.77 11.35 5.74
C LYS A 321 -17.74 10.74 7.14
N LEU A 322 -17.50 9.43 7.24
CA LEU A 322 -17.41 8.71 8.51
C LEU A 322 -16.24 9.22 9.35
N LEU A 323 -15.05 9.35 8.76
CA LEU A 323 -13.87 9.96 9.40
C LEU A 323 -14.18 11.35 9.95
N ASN A 324 -14.85 12.20 9.17
CA ASN A 324 -15.24 13.53 9.63
C ASN A 324 -16.27 13.51 10.76
N LYS A 325 -17.23 12.59 10.70
CA LYS A 325 -18.20 12.37 11.78
C LYS A 325 -17.48 11.96 13.07
N PHE A 326 -16.49 11.06 12.99
CA PHE A 326 -15.72 10.58 14.14
C PHE A 326 -14.91 11.71 14.79
N ARG A 327 -14.15 12.48 14.00
CA ARG A 327 -13.46 13.70 14.46
C ARG A 327 -14.38 14.68 15.21
N ASN A 328 -15.60 14.86 14.73
CA ASN A 328 -16.51 15.84 15.32
C ASN A 328 -17.19 15.30 16.59
N SER A 329 -17.42 13.99 16.66
CA SER A 329 -17.91 13.34 17.87
C SER A 329 -16.89 13.34 19.02
N SER A 330 -15.59 13.24 18.72
CA SER A 330 -14.55 13.37 19.75
C SER A 330 -14.45 14.80 20.26
N ALA A 331 -14.41 15.78 19.35
CA ALA A 331 -14.26 17.20 19.69
C ALA A 331 -15.40 17.78 20.55
N ALA A 332 -16.62 17.22 20.46
CA ALA A 332 -17.79 17.76 21.16
C ALA A 332 -18.00 17.19 22.58
N HIS A 333 -17.68 15.90 22.81
CA HIS A 333 -18.14 15.20 24.03
C HIS A 333 -17.12 14.22 24.64
N GLY A 334 -15.95 14.01 24.03
CA GLY A 334 -15.14 12.82 24.30
C GLY A 334 -15.88 11.54 23.89
N HIS A 335 -15.16 10.47 23.58
CA HIS A 335 -15.83 9.23 23.21
C HIS A 335 -16.53 8.55 24.39
N SER A 336 -17.84 8.78 24.50
CA SER A 336 -18.71 7.95 25.33
C SER A 336 -18.69 6.49 24.84
N PRO A 337 -18.94 5.49 25.71
CA PRO A 337 -19.07 4.09 25.29
C PRO A 337 -20.07 3.89 24.15
N LYS A 338 -21.18 4.64 24.17
CA LYS A 338 -22.20 4.62 23.11
C LYS A 338 -21.68 5.13 21.75
N SER A 339 -20.77 6.10 21.74
CA SER A 339 -20.16 6.56 20.50
C SER A 339 -19.23 5.50 19.93
N ILE A 340 -18.42 4.84 20.76
CA ILE A 340 -17.51 3.77 20.30
C ILE A 340 -18.30 2.57 19.77
N GLN A 341 -19.34 2.12 20.47
CA GLN A 341 -20.25 1.08 19.98
C GLN A 341 -20.82 1.41 18.59
N LYS A 342 -21.22 2.67 18.39
CA LYS A 342 -21.68 3.14 17.09
C LYS A 342 -20.57 3.16 16.04
N MET A 343 -19.34 3.52 16.40
CA MET A 343 -18.20 3.47 15.49
C MET A 343 -17.89 2.04 15.07
N ASN A 344 -17.83 1.11 16.03
CA ASN A 344 -17.64 -0.32 15.79
C ASN A 344 -18.66 -0.83 14.77
N LYS A 345 -19.94 -0.52 15.02
CA LYS A 345 -21.02 -0.89 14.11
C LYS A 345 -20.87 -0.29 12.72
N ASP A 346 -20.60 1.02 12.63
CA ASP A 346 -20.40 1.72 11.35
C ASP A 346 -19.19 1.13 10.56
N LEU A 347 -18.21 0.54 11.25
CA LEU A 347 -17.02 -0.09 10.68
C LEU A 347 -17.12 -1.61 10.49
N GLY A 348 -18.25 -2.22 10.88
CA GLY A 348 -18.45 -3.68 10.81
C GLY A 348 -17.62 -4.49 11.82
N LEU A 349 -17.30 -3.89 12.96
CA LEU A 349 -16.65 -4.54 14.11
C LEU A 349 -17.71 -4.93 15.16
N GLU A 350 -17.33 -5.80 16.09
CA GLU A 350 -18.16 -6.13 17.25
C GLU A 350 -18.44 -4.88 18.09
N GLU A 351 -19.70 -4.65 18.49
CA GLU A 351 -20.11 -3.41 19.17
C GLU A 351 -19.31 -3.17 20.47
N GLU A 352 -18.94 -4.24 21.17
CA GLU A 352 -18.19 -4.23 22.43
C GLU A 352 -16.66 -4.20 22.25
N ASN A 353 -16.15 -4.04 21.03
CA ASN A 353 -14.71 -3.94 20.81
C ASN A 353 -14.15 -2.63 21.42
N GLU A 354 -13.28 -2.77 22.42
CA GLU A 354 -12.61 -1.65 23.09
C GLU A 354 -11.16 -1.46 22.61
N ASP A 355 -10.65 -2.29 21.69
CA ASP A 355 -9.33 -2.14 21.11
C ASP A 355 -9.31 -1.05 20.04
N TYR A 356 -8.88 0.13 20.48
CA TYR A 356 -8.73 1.30 19.62
C TYR A 356 -7.71 1.09 18.48
N SER A 357 -6.76 0.17 18.63
CA SER A 357 -5.79 -0.13 17.57
C SER A 357 -6.47 -0.81 16.39
N ILE A 358 -7.34 -1.80 16.65
CA ILE A 358 -8.15 -2.47 15.63
C ILE A 358 -9.11 -1.46 14.99
N LEU A 359 -9.78 -0.65 15.81
CA LEU A 359 -10.72 0.37 15.35
C LEU A 359 -10.08 1.35 14.37
N PHE A 360 -8.91 1.89 14.73
CA PHE A 360 -8.20 2.84 13.87
C PHE A 360 -7.65 2.18 12.61
N LYS A 361 -7.07 0.97 12.70
CA LYS A 361 -6.61 0.23 11.52
C LYS A 361 -7.74 0.00 10.52
N LYS A 362 -8.94 -0.37 11.01
CA LYS A 362 -10.13 -0.56 10.16
C LYS A 362 -10.58 0.74 9.49
N LEU A 363 -10.65 1.83 10.26
CA LEU A 363 -11.00 3.16 9.75
C LEU A 363 -9.98 3.63 8.70
N LEU A 364 -8.69 3.50 8.98
CA LEU A 364 -7.60 3.89 8.08
C LEU A 364 -7.71 3.14 6.75
N SER A 365 -7.89 1.82 6.77
CA SER A 365 -8.04 1.02 5.55
C SER A 365 -9.24 1.45 4.70
N GLN A 366 -10.38 1.77 5.34
CA GLN A 366 -11.57 2.25 4.63
C GLN A 366 -11.40 3.67 4.05
N VAL A 367 -10.73 4.56 4.78
CA VAL A 367 -10.39 5.91 4.29
C VAL A 367 -9.41 5.83 3.13
N CYS A 368 -8.40 4.97 3.23
CA CYS A 368 -7.43 4.70 2.18
C CYS A 368 -8.13 4.22 0.90
N TRP A 369 -9.09 3.30 1.05
CA TRP A 369 -9.90 2.78 -0.04
C TRP A 369 -10.72 3.87 -0.77
N ASP A 370 -11.34 4.80 -0.04
CA ASP A 370 -12.06 5.93 -0.66
C ASP A 370 -11.11 6.80 -1.49
N ILE A 371 -9.91 7.09 -0.97
CA ILE A 371 -8.91 7.92 -1.66
C ILE A 371 -8.32 7.21 -2.87
N GLU A 372 -7.99 5.92 -2.75
CA GLU A 372 -7.49 5.09 -3.85
C GLU A 372 -8.44 5.05 -5.03
N ARG A 373 -9.75 5.21 -4.80
CA ARG A 373 -10.77 5.21 -5.85
C ARG A 373 -10.89 6.53 -6.60
N ILE A 374 -10.58 7.65 -5.97
CA ILE A 374 -10.69 8.98 -6.60
C ILE A 374 -9.93 9.04 -7.94
N PRO A 375 -8.68 8.55 -8.05
CA PRO A 375 -7.98 8.50 -9.31
C PRO A 375 -8.70 7.77 -10.45
N PHE A 376 -9.40 6.68 -10.13
CA PHE A 376 -10.16 5.92 -11.12
C PHE A 376 -11.42 6.66 -11.59
N GLU A 377 -11.91 7.61 -10.80
CA GLU A 377 -13.02 8.50 -11.18
C GLU A 377 -12.57 9.68 -12.04
N LEU A 378 -11.28 10.03 -12.03
CA LEU A 378 -10.71 11.13 -12.80
C LEU A 378 -10.18 10.67 -14.16
N ASN A 379 -10.76 9.64 -14.76
CA ASN A 379 -10.06 8.79 -15.72
C ASN A 379 -10.26 9.12 -17.20
N THR A 380 -9.26 9.76 -17.82
CA THR A 380 -8.94 9.50 -19.23
C THR A 380 -8.03 8.28 -19.32
N SER A 381 -8.53 7.19 -19.90
CA SER A 381 -7.87 5.88 -20.03
C SER A 381 -6.45 5.87 -20.61
N ILE A 382 -6.03 6.95 -21.28
CA ILE A 382 -4.70 7.12 -21.87
C ILE A 382 -3.64 7.49 -20.82
N LEU A 383 -4.01 8.25 -19.78
CA LEU A 383 -3.07 8.85 -18.82
C LEU A 383 -2.75 7.94 -17.62
N ILE A 384 -3.61 6.97 -17.31
CA ILE A 384 -3.34 5.95 -16.30
C ILE A 384 -2.19 5.06 -16.76
N LYS A 385 -2.19 4.67 -18.03
CA LYS A 385 -1.09 3.93 -18.62
C LYS A 385 0.20 4.74 -18.56
N GLU A 386 0.24 5.99 -19.03
CA GLU A 386 1.46 6.82 -18.99
C GLU A 386 2.03 6.99 -17.56
N TYR A 387 1.18 7.15 -16.55
CA TYR A 387 1.63 7.23 -15.16
C TYR A 387 2.16 5.90 -14.62
N TYR A 388 1.45 4.80 -14.89
CA TYR A 388 1.94 3.49 -14.52
C TYR A 388 3.18 3.11 -15.33
N ASP A 389 3.33 3.56 -16.59
CA ASP A 389 4.51 3.43 -17.42
C ASP A 389 5.68 4.20 -16.77
N ASP A 390 5.51 5.46 -16.38
CA ASP A 390 6.54 6.26 -15.70
C ASP A 390 6.99 5.59 -14.39
N TRP A 391 6.03 5.15 -13.57
CA TRP A 391 6.35 4.48 -12.32
C TRP A 391 7.02 3.12 -12.56
N PHE A 392 6.49 2.35 -13.49
CA PHE A 392 7.03 1.06 -13.87
C PHE A 392 8.47 1.23 -14.36
N ASN A 393 8.75 2.28 -15.13
CA ASN A 393 10.10 2.66 -15.55
C ASN A 393 11.00 3.11 -14.38
N ASP A 394 10.46 3.78 -13.36
CA ASP A 394 11.21 4.14 -12.14
C ASP A 394 11.53 2.89 -11.30
N ALA A 395 10.58 1.97 -11.14
CA ALA A 395 10.77 0.70 -10.45
C ALA A 395 11.81 -0.18 -11.16
N LEU A 396 11.75 -0.25 -12.49
CA LEU A 396 12.79 -0.89 -13.30
C LEU A 396 14.16 -0.24 -13.05
N ARG A 397 14.24 1.09 -13.00
CA ARG A 397 15.48 1.81 -12.67
C ARG A 397 15.97 1.53 -11.23
N GLU A 398 15.08 1.34 -10.26
CA GLU A 398 15.45 0.93 -8.90
C GLU A 398 16.05 -0.48 -8.88
N LEU A 399 15.45 -1.42 -9.62
CA LEU A 399 16.01 -2.76 -9.81
C LEU A 399 17.37 -2.71 -10.54
N GLU A 400 17.54 -1.86 -11.54
CA GLU A 400 18.83 -1.68 -12.22
C GLU A 400 19.90 -1.10 -11.29
N THR A 401 19.54 -0.12 -10.46
CA THR A 401 20.48 0.57 -9.55
C THR A 401 20.77 -0.19 -8.27
N GLY A 402 20.00 -1.23 -7.97
CA GLY A 402 20.24 -2.17 -6.87
C GLY A 402 19.85 -1.64 -5.49
N LYS A 403 18.72 -0.94 -5.39
CA LYS A 403 18.19 -0.46 -4.11
C LYS A 403 16.88 -1.15 -3.79
N ASN A 404 16.78 -1.73 -2.58
CA ASN A 404 15.54 -2.22 -1.99
C ASN A 404 14.72 -3.20 -2.84
N TYR A 405 15.36 -4.22 -3.43
CA TYR A 405 14.72 -5.18 -4.34
C TYR A 405 13.37 -5.73 -3.83
N SER A 406 13.28 -6.15 -2.57
CA SER A 406 12.05 -6.75 -2.03
C SER A 406 10.87 -5.78 -2.03
N SER A 407 11.06 -4.51 -1.62
CA SER A 407 9.96 -3.54 -1.63
C SER A 407 9.61 -3.14 -3.05
N THR A 408 10.60 -3.00 -3.93
CA THR A 408 10.37 -2.67 -5.34
C THR A 408 9.58 -3.78 -6.03
N PHE A 409 9.88 -5.06 -5.76
CA PHE A 409 9.11 -6.19 -6.28
C PHE A 409 7.68 -6.27 -5.72
N ASP A 410 7.48 -6.01 -4.44
CA ASP A 410 6.14 -5.98 -3.81
C ASP A 410 5.28 -4.86 -4.37
N ASP A 411 5.90 -3.71 -4.58
CA ASP A 411 5.28 -2.60 -5.29
C ASP A 411 4.88 -3.06 -6.71
N MET A 412 5.82 -3.59 -7.50
CA MET A 412 5.55 -4.02 -8.89
C MET A 412 4.42 -5.05 -9.00
N LEU A 413 4.36 -6.02 -8.07
CA LEU A 413 3.26 -6.98 -7.97
C LEU A 413 1.89 -6.32 -7.82
N LEU A 414 1.81 -5.36 -6.90
CA LEU A 414 0.59 -4.61 -6.66
C LEU A 414 0.16 -3.86 -7.93
N TYR A 415 1.10 -3.29 -8.68
CA TYR A 415 0.83 -2.57 -9.94
C TYR A 415 0.38 -3.46 -11.08
N LEU A 416 1.01 -4.61 -11.26
CA LEU A 416 0.59 -5.58 -12.26
C LEU A 416 -0.83 -6.11 -11.98
N GLY A 417 -1.26 -6.10 -10.71
CA GLY A 417 -2.66 -6.34 -10.35
C GLY A 417 -3.63 -5.25 -10.80
N TYR A 418 -3.16 -4.00 -10.98
CA TYR A 418 -3.98 -2.86 -11.44
C TYR A 418 -3.93 -2.64 -12.95
N VAL A 419 -2.80 -2.93 -13.61
CA VAL A 419 -2.61 -2.79 -15.07
C VAL A 419 -1.99 -4.06 -15.64
N PRO A 420 -2.77 -5.12 -15.86
CA PRO A 420 -2.27 -6.39 -16.38
C PRO A 420 -1.60 -6.26 -17.76
N GLU A 421 -1.91 -5.22 -18.53
CA GLU A 421 -1.32 -4.95 -19.85
C GLU A 421 0.19 -4.68 -19.80
N LEU A 422 0.72 -4.26 -18.64
CA LEU A 422 2.16 -4.04 -18.43
C LEU A 422 2.94 -5.33 -18.18
N LEU A 423 2.26 -6.45 -17.97
CA LEU A 423 2.91 -7.72 -17.63
C LEU A 423 3.95 -8.15 -18.67
N SER A 424 3.61 -8.10 -19.96
CA SER A 424 4.54 -8.54 -21.00
C SER A 424 5.80 -7.65 -21.07
N GLU A 425 5.64 -6.35 -20.84
CA GLU A 425 6.77 -5.41 -20.79
C GLU A 425 7.62 -5.63 -19.51
N PHE A 426 6.97 -5.88 -18.38
CA PHE A 426 7.62 -6.28 -17.13
C PHE A 426 8.48 -7.51 -17.29
N GLU A 427 7.93 -8.57 -17.87
CA GLU A 427 8.66 -9.82 -18.05
C GLU A 427 9.88 -9.63 -18.96
N GLU A 428 9.75 -8.84 -20.04
CA GLU A 428 10.86 -8.54 -20.93
C GLU A 428 11.97 -7.75 -20.22
N GLN A 429 11.62 -6.69 -19.50
CA GLN A 429 12.59 -5.83 -18.82
C GLN A 429 13.22 -6.52 -17.61
N LEU A 430 12.41 -7.21 -16.80
CA LEU A 430 12.89 -7.99 -15.67
C LEU A 430 13.85 -9.09 -16.12
N SER A 431 13.61 -9.73 -17.25
CA SER A 431 14.53 -10.73 -17.82
C SER A 431 15.90 -10.12 -18.15
N LYS A 432 15.94 -8.90 -18.72
CA LYS A 432 17.19 -8.19 -19.03
C LYS A 432 17.94 -7.83 -17.74
N ILE A 433 17.23 -7.26 -16.77
CA ILE A 433 17.79 -6.91 -15.47
C ILE A 433 18.31 -8.16 -14.75
N ALA A 434 17.57 -9.26 -14.81
CA ALA A 434 17.99 -10.52 -14.19
C ALA A 434 19.28 -11.07 -14.81
N GLU A 435 19.46 -10.95 -16.13
CA GLU A 435 20.71 -11.36 -16.78
C GLU A 435 21.91 -10.52 -16.29
N ASP A 436 21.73 -9.20 -16.17
CA ASP A 436 22.75 -8.28 -15.66
C ASP A 436 23.02 -8.48 -14.16
N LYS A 437 21.98 -8.86 -13.40
CA LYS A 437 22.00 -8.99 -11.94
C LYS A 437 22.11 -10.43 -11.45
N LYS A 438 22.35 -11.43 -12.31
CA LYS A 438 22.42 -12.85 -11.92
C LYS A 438 23.49 -13.20 -10.88
N SER A 439 24.47 -12.31 -10.67
CA SER A 439 25.49 -12.44 -9.63
C SER A 439 25.17 -11.67 -8.34
N ASP A 440 24.16 -10.80 -8.36
CA ASP A 440 23.69 -10.03 -7.22
C ASP A 440 22.81 -10.92 -6.32
N GLU A 441 23.17 -11.00 -5.05
CA GLU A 441 22.50 -11.88 -4.09
C GLU A 441 21.15 -11.37 -3.63
N GLU A 442 21.05 -10.09 -3.28
CA GLU A 442 19.80 -9.51 -2.78
C GLU A 442 18.76 -9.50 -3.91
N PHE A 443 19.19 -9.27 -5.14
CA PHE A 443 18.33 -9.35 -6.32
C PHE A 443 17.75 -10.74 -6.48
N ARG A 444 18.60 -11.79 -6.43
CA ARG A 444 18.16 -13.19 -6.57
C ARG A 444 17.15 -13.59 -5.49
N HIS A 445 17.37 -13.15 -4.25
CA HIS A 445 16.44 -13.41 -3.16
C HIS A 445 15.10 -12.69 -3.39
N GLY A 446 15.13 -11.40 -3.73
CA GLY A 446 13.92 -10.63 -4.04
C GLY A 446 13.13 -11.21 -5.23
N LEU A 447 13.83 -11.65 -6.28
CA LEU A 447 13.23 -12.28 -7.45
C LEU A 447 12.56 -13.61 -7.10
N ALA A 448 13.16 -14.42 -6.22
CA ALA A 448 12.57 -15.67 -5.79
C ALA A 448 11.27 -15.44 -4.98
N ASN A 449 11.28 -14.44 -4.08
CA ASN A 449 10.07 -14.02 -3.34
C ASN A 449 8.99 -13.47 -4.28
N LEU A 450 9.37 -12.69 -5.29
CA LEU A 450 8.45 -12.19 -6.32
C LEU A 450 7.74 -13.37 -7.02
N ILE A 451 8.50 -14.37 -7.49
CA ILE A 451 7.96 -15.52 -8.21
C ILE A 451 6.97 -16.31 -7.33
N GLU A 452 7.30 -16.49 -6.05
CA GLU A 452 6.38 -17.09 -5.08
C GLU A 452 5.12 -16.25 -4.87
N LYS A 453 5.22 -14.92 -4.77
CA LYS A 453 4.04 -14.06 -4.55
C LYS A 453 3.15 -13.98 -5.79
N ILE A 454 3.72 -13.95 -6.99
CA ILE A 454 2.96 -13.95 -8.26
C ILE A 454 2.02 -15.16 -8.31
N SER A 455 2.50 -16.32 -7.89
CA SER A 455 1.75 -17.57 -7.98
C SER A 455 0.54 -17.62 -7.04
N HIS A 456 0.65 -17.02 -5.85
CA HIS A 456 -0.43 -16.95 -4.86
C HIS A 456 -1.56 -16.00 -5.27
N HIS A 457 -1.29 -14.98 -6.09
CA HIS A 457 -2.28 -13.97 -6.46
C HIS A 457 -3.12 -14.34 -7.69
N GLY A 458 -2.90 -15.50 -8.31
CA GLY A 458 -3.77 -16.08 -9.35
C GLY A 458 -4.02 -15.21 -10.60
N GLY A 459 -3.25 -14.14 -10.79
CA GLY A 459 -3.60 -13.04 -11.69
C GLY A 459 -2.67 -12.80 -12.88
N LEU A 460 -1.45 -13.34 -12.87
CA LEU A 460 -0.55 -13.24 -14.03
C LEU A 460 -0.61 -14.56 -14.78
N ASN A 461 -0.86 -14.50 -16.10
CA ASN A 461 -0.76 -15.68 -16.96
C ASN A 461 0.70 -16.15 -16.93
N SER A 462 1.00 -17.05 -16.00
CA SER A 462 2.27 -17.72 -15.66
C SER A 462 3.05 -18.35 -16.82
N GLN A 463 2.52 -18.30 -18.04
CA GLN A 463 3.11 -18.94 -19.21
C GLN A 463 4.48 -18.35 -19.54
N THR A 464 4.67 -17.04 -19.42
CA THR A 464 5.93 -16.38 -19.81
C THR A 464 7.04 -16.50 -18.77
N ILE A 465 6.71 -16.51 -17.47
CA ILE A 465 7.71 -16.65 -16.38
C ILE A 465 8.30 -18.07 -16.36
N GLY A 466 7.49 -19.10 -16.62
CA GLY A 466 7.95 -20.50 -16.71
C GLY A 466 8.88 -20.77 -17.89
N ASP A 467 8.78 -19.98 -18.96
CA ASP A 467 9.51 -20.20 -20.21
C ASP A 467 10.81 -19.38 -20.32
N ALA A 468 11.11 -18.48 -19.38
CA ALA A 468 12.29 -17.61 -19.41
C ALA A 468 13.53 -18.26 -18.75
N PRO A 469 14.57 -18.67 -19.52
CA PRO A 469 15.73 -19.39 -19.00
C PRO A 469 16.58 -18.62 -17.96
N VAL A 470 16.44 -17.30 -17.90
CA VAL A 470 17.21 -16.41 -17.01
C VAL A 470 16.74 -16.47 -15.56
N TYR A 471 15.45 -16.69 -15.32
CA TYR A 471 14.91 -16.83 -13.96
C TYR A 471 15.37 -18.13 -13.33
N LEU A 472 15.43 -19.19 -14.12
CA LEU A 472 16.00 -20.47 -13.71
C LEU A 472 17.46 -20.32 -13.27
N ASP A 473 18.30 -19.64 -14.08
CA ASP A 473 19.72 -19.42 -13.73
C ASP A 473 19.86 -18.67 -12.39
N CYS A 474 18.99 -17.67 -12.14
CA CYS A 474 18.95 -16.92 -10.89
C CYS A 474 18.52 -17.79 -9.70
N LEU A 475 17.46 -18.60 -9.87
CA LEU A 475 16.91 -19.48 -8.83
C LEU A 475 17.89 -20.60 -8.44
N VAL A 476 18.48 -21.26 -9.44
CA VAL A 476 19.49 -22.31 -9.26
C VAL A 476 20.68 -21.77 -8.48
N SER A 477 21.14 -20.56 -8.84
CA SER A 477 22.25 -19.92 -8.16
C SER A 477 21.91 -19.49 -6.73
N ASN A 478 20.62 -19.27 -6.42
CA ASN A 478 20.13 -18.90 -5.07
C ASN A 478 20.01 -20.10 -4.12
N TYR A 479 19.97 -21.33 -4.67
CA TYR A 479 19.72 -22.55 -3.90
C TYR A 479 20.67 -22.73 -2.70
N GLU A 480 21.98 -22.50 -2.86
CA GLU A 480 22.95 -22.67 -1.76
C GLU A 480 22.70 -21.74 -0.56
N LYS A 481 21.95 -20.64 -0.75
CA LYS A 481 21.69 -19.63 0.28
C LYS A 481 20.32 -19.76 0.90
N ASN A 482 19.31 -20.00 0.07
CA ASN A 482 17.94 -20.16 0.54
C ASN A 482 17.23 -21.28 -0.23
N PRO A 483 17.50 -22.55 0.12
CA PRO A 483 16.92 -23.71 -0.54
C PRO A 483 15.40 -23.68 -0.54
N LEU A 484 14.78 -23.29 0.58
CA LEU A 484 13.32 -23.29 0.76
C LEU A 484 12.62 -22.34 -0.20
N VAL A 485 13.06 -21.07 -0.26
CA VAL A 485 12.47 -20.07 -1.16
C VAL A 485 12.73 -20.46 -2.62
N THR A 486 13.92 -20.96 -2.95
CA THR A 486 14.22 -21.46 -4.31
C THR A 486 13.30 -22.61 -4.70
N LEU A 487 13.07 -23.58 -3.81
CA LEU A 487 12.21 -24.73 -4.08
C LEU A 487 10.73 -24.32 -4.16
N SER A 488 10.27 -23.39 -3.32
CA SER A 488 8.92 -22.80 -3.42
C SER A 488 8.72 -22.09 -4.76
N ALA A 489 9.68 -21.27 -5.20
CA ALA A 489 9.63 -20.63 -6.50
C ALA A 489 9.61 -21.66 -7.65
N CYS A 490 10.43 -22.71 -7.59
CA CYS A 490 10.45 -23.79 -8.58
C CYS A 490 9.11 -24.55 -8.62
N TYR A 491 8.54 -24.87 -7.46
CA TYR A 491 7.24 -25.53 -7.34
C TYR A 491 6.17 -24.73 -8.09
N ASN A 492 6.10 -23.43 -7.83
CA ASN A 492 5.15 -22.54 -8.45
C ASN A 492 5.35 -22.42 -9.96
N LEU A 493 6.59 -22.27 -10.44
CA LEU A 493 6.88 -22.23 -11.88
C LEU A 493 6.36 -23.48 -12.61
N ILE A 494 6.57 -24.67 -12.03
CA ILE A 494 6.16 -25.95 -12.64
C ILE A 494 4.65 -26.15 -12.54
N LEU A 495 4.04 -25.79 -11.41
CA LEU A 495 2.60 -25.94 -11.19
C LEU A 495 1.82 -25.23 -12.30
N TYR A 496 2.28 -24.02 -12.65
CA TYR A 496 1.62 -23.13 -13.58
C TYR A 496 2.20 -23.13 -15.01
N SER A 497 3.23 -23.93 -15.30
CA SER A 497 3.72 -24.12 -16.68
C SER A 497 2.87 -25.13 -17.45
N ASN A 498 2.76 -24.98 -18.77
CA ASN A 498 2.09 -25.98 -19.62
C ASN A 498 3.00 -27.18 -19.89
N GLU A 499 4.26 -26.91 -20.22
CA GLU A 499 5.31 -27.89 -20.48
C GLU A 499 6.57 -27.54 -19.68
N LEU A 500 7.50 -28.50 -19.59
CA LEU A 500 8.80 -28.28 -18.97
C LEU A 500 9.87 -28.26 -20.07
N ASN A 501 10.65 -27.19 -20.13
CA ASN A 501 11.76 -27.09 -21.07
C ASN A 501 12.94 -27.99 -20.63
N ASP A 502 13.75 -28.47 -21.58
CA ASP A 502 14.84 -29.41 -21.30
C ASP A 502 15.87 -28.84 -20.32
N LYS A 503 16.23 -27.56 -20.48
CA LYS A 503 17.18 -26.85 -19.60
C LYS A 503 16.71 -26.84 -18.13
N PHE A 504 15.42 -26.62 -17.91
CA PHE A 504 14.79 -26.60 -16.59
C PHE A 504 14.91 -27.95 -15.90
N ILE A 505 14.65 -29.03 -16.61
CA ILE A 505 14.84 -30.39 -16.07
C ILE A 505 16.31 -30.64 -15.78
N GLU A 506 17.21 -30.29 -16.69
CA GLU A 506 18.66 -30.51 -16.55
C GLU A 506 19.25 -29.77 -15.34
N GLU A 507 18.72 -28.60 -14.97
CA GLU A 507 19.24 -27.78 -13.88
C GLU A 507 18.51 -27.99 -12.54
N ILE A 508 17.19 -28.15 -12.54
CA ILE A 508 16.41 -28.39 -11.30
C ILE A 508 16.55 -29.82 -10.81
N TYR A 509 16.63 -30.81 -11.71
CA TYR A 509 16.70 -32.22 -11.29
C TYR A 509 17.91 -32.53 -10.40
N PRO A 510 19.14 -32.05 -10.69
CA PRO A 510 20.27 -32.16 -9.77
C PRO A 510 20.03 -31.49 -8.41
N LEU A 511 19.36 -30.33 -8.38
CA LEU A 511 19.05 -29.62 -7.14
C LEU A 511 18.06 -30.38 -6.27
N LEU A 512 17.01 -30.94 -6.87
CA LEU A 512 16.04 -31.79 -6.15
C LEU A 512 16.71 -33.01 -5.54
N LYS A 513 17.61 -33.66 -6.28
CA LYS A 513 18.39 -34.77 -5.74
C LYS A 513 19.26 -34.33 -4.57
N LYS A 514 19.98 -33.22 -4.73
CA LYS A 514 20.81 -32.65 -3.65
C LYS A 514 19.96 -32.32 -2.43
N SER A 515 18.81 -31.70 -2.63
CA SER A 515 17.92 -31.28 -1.56
C SER A 515 17.34 -32.47 -0.83
N ILE A 516 16.71 -33.43 -1.52
CA ILE A 516 16.15 -34.62 -0.88
C ILE A 516 17.22 -35.37 -0.06
N ILE A 517 18.47 -35.41 -0.52
CA ILE A 517 19.57 -36.06 0.23
C ILE A 517 20.02 -35.24 1.45
N ALA A 518 20.03 -33.91 1.36
CA ALA A 518 20.63 -33.01 2.36
C ALA A 518 19.62 -32.30 3.29
N ALA A 519 18.32 -32.42 3.01
CA ALA A 519 17.27 -31.56 3.52
C ALA A 519 16.94 -31.76 5.01
N ASN A 520 16.60 -30.65 5.67
CA ASN A 520 15.72 -30.64 6.85
C ASN A 520 14.25 -30.95 6.44
N GLU A 521 13.35 -31.18 7.39
CA GLU A 521 11.96 -31.62 7.10
C GLU A 521 11.23 -30.71 6.09
N ASN A 522 11.41 -29.39 6.16
CA ASN A 522 10.74 -28.45 5.24
C ASN A 522 11.32 -28.49 3.82
N GLU A 523 12.65 -28.57 3.68
CA GLU A 523 13.29 -28.73 2.37
C GLU A 523 12.94 -30.07 1.72
N ASP A 524 12.76 -31.13 2.51
CA ASP A 524 12.38 -32.46 2.03
C ASP A 524 10.93 -32.42 1.50
N TYR A 525 10.02 -31.79 2.25
CA TYR A 525 8.64 -31.55 1.83
C TYR A 525 8.58 -30.83 0.47
N PHE A 526 9.17 -29.63 0.37
CA PHE A 526 9.11 -28.87 -0.88
C PHE A 526 9.81 -29.59 -2.03
N SER A 527 10.92 -30.26 -1.79
CA SER A 527 11.61 -31.03 -2.84
C SER A 527 10.77 -32.19 -3.36
N GLN A 528 10.06 -32.89 -2.48
CA GLN A 528 9.14 -33.95 -2.88
C GLN A 528 7.94 -33.39 -3.65
N SER A 529 7.41 -32.22 -3.27
CA SER A 529 6.32 -31.54 -3.98
C SER A 529 6.74 -31.07 -5.38
N VAL A 530 7.93 -30.47 -5.52
CA VAL A 530 8.49 -30.11 -6.83
C VAL A 530 8.68 -31.37 -7.68
N LEU A 531 9.27 -32.44 -7.11
CA LEU A 531 9.49 -33.70 -7.80
C LEU A 531 8.18 -34.34 -8.30
N ALA A 532 7.13 -34.32 -7.48
CA ALA A 532 5.81 -34.81 -7.83
C ALA A 532 5.25 -34.08 -9.05
N LEU A 533 5.38 -32.75 -9.07
CA LEU A 533 4.94 -31.93 -10.20
C LEU A 533 5.74 -32.22 -11.47
N VAL A 534 7.07 -32.39 -11.38
CA VAL A 534 7.89 -32.76 -12.54
C VAL A 534 7.45 -34.13 -13.08
N ILE A 535 7.24 -35.13 -12.22
CA ILE A 535 6.74 -36.46 -12.61
C ILE A 535 5.37 -36.36 -13.29
N LYS A 536 4.46 -35.56 -12.73
CA LYS A 536 3.11 -35.36 -13.25
C LYS A 536 3.12 -34.71 -14.64
N LYS A 537 4.04 -33.77 -14.89
CA LYS A 537 4.16 -33.05 -16.17
C LYS A 537 4.90 -33.86 -17.23
N ASP A 538 6.03 -34.48 -16.90
CA ASP A 538 6.80 -35.28 -17.85
C ASP A 538 7.67 -36.35 -17.16
N ILE A 539 7.04 -37.48 -16.83
CA ILE A 539 7.72 -38.66 -16.26
C ILE A 539 8.81 -39.23 -17.17
N SER A 540 8.74 -39.01 -18.49
CA SER A 540 9.64 -39.67 -19.45
C SER A 540 11.07 -39.17 -19.37
N ARG A 541 11.26 -37.96 -18.83
CA ARG A 541 12.56 -37.30 -18.67
C ARG A 541 13.22 -37.55 -17.33
N ILE A 542 12.61 -38.40 -16.50
CA ILE A 542 13.04 -38.65 -15.13
C ILE A 542 13.49 -40.11 -14.98
N ASN A 543 14.64 -40.32 -14.34
CA ASN A 543 15.07 -41.65 -13.97
C ASN A 543 14.31 -42.12 -12.72
N ILE A 544 13.21 -42.84 -12.93
CA ILE A 544 12.35 -43.35 -11.86
C ILE A 544 13.12 -44.25 -10.87
N GLU A 545 14.05 -45.08 -11.36
CA GLU A 545 14.81 -45.99 -10.49
C GLU A 545 15.79 -45.21 -9.59
N GLU A 546 16.37 -44.12 -10.11
CA GLU A 546 17.18 -43.20 -9.32
C GLU A 546 16.35 -42.50 -8.23
N ILE A 547 15.16 -41.97 -8.57
CA ILE A 547 14.25 -41.37 -7.59
C ILE A 547 13.87 -42.37 -6.50
N LYS A 548 13.47 -43.59 -6.89
CA LYS A 548 13.14 -44.64 -5.93
C LYS A 548 14.29 -44.87 -4.97
N SER A 549 15.52 -44.93 -5.48
CA SER A 549 16.70 -45.14 -4.63
C SER A 549 16.93 -44.01 -3.62
N ILE A 550 16.62 -42.76 -4.00
CA ILE A 550 16.78 -41.57 -3.14
C ILE A 550 15.66 -41.49 -2.08
N LEU A 551 14.45 -41.92 -2.43
CA LEU A 551 13.28 -41.90 -1.52
C LEU A 551 13.18 -43.13 -0.61
N VAL A 552 13.94 -44.21 -0.86
CA VAL A 552 13.91 -45.41 -0.01
C VAL A 552 14.30 -45.05 1.42
N GLY A 553 13.38 -45.32 2.35
CA GLY A 553 13.59 -45.08 3.79
C GLY A 553 13.30 -43.65 4.24
N LYS A 554 12.82 -42.77 3.34
CA LYS A 554 12.31 -41.44 3.69
C LYS A 554 10.82 -41.44 3.93
N GLU A 555 10.37 -40.51 4.78
CA GLU A 555 8.96 -40.18 4.92
C GLU A 555 8.50 -39.50 3.62
N ILE A 556 7.38 -39.97 3.07
CA ILE A 556 6.82 -39.44 1.83
C ILE A 556 5.70 -38.48 2.18
N TYR A 557 5.87 -37.22 1.76
CA TYR A 557 4.88 -36.18 1.97
C TYR A 557 3.87 -36.22 0.83
N PHE A 558 2.71 -36.83 1.11
CA PHE A 558 1.60 -36.87 0.17
C PHE A 558 0.76 -35.59 0.28
N ASP A 559 0.95 -34.68 -0.69
CA ASP A 559 0.00 -33.61 -0.99
C ASP A 559 -1.08 -34.09 -2.00
N GLU A 560 -2.20 -33.35 -2.13
CA GLU A 560 -3.30 -33.64 -3.07
C GLU A 560 -2.81 -33.89 -4.50
N LEU A 561 -1.66 -33.33 -4.87
CA LEU A 561 -1.00 -33.48 -6.17
C LEU A 561 -0.48 -34.90 -6.47
N TRP A 562 -0.19 -35.74 -5.46
CA TRP A 562 0.27 -37.12 -5.66
C TRP A 562 -0.86 -38.09 -6.04
N PHE A 563 -2.11 -37.70 -5.84
CA PHE A 563 -3.28 -38.56 -6.04
C PHE A 563 -3.94 -38.45 -7.42
N THR A 564 -3.49 -37.49 -8.25
CA THR A 564 -3.92 -37.27 -9.64
C THR A 564 -2.82 -37.64 -10.60
#